data_AF-T1CEI5-F1
#
_entry.id   AF-T1CEI5-F1
#
_cell.length_a   1.000
_cell.length_b   1.000
_cell.length_c   1.000
_cell.angle_alpha   90.00
_cell.angle_beta   90.00
_cell.angle_gamma   90.00
#
_symmetry.space_group_name_H-M   'P 1'
#
loop_
_entity.id
_entity.type
_entity.pdbx_description
1 polymer ?
#
loop_
_entity_poly.entity_id
_entity_poly.type
_entity_poly.pdbx_seq_one_letter_code
_entity_poly.pdbx_strand_id
1 'polypeptide(L)'
;MLEGGTSELAHDVALHVAFARPTYLSRDEIPETVVAEERRTFETITRNEGKPEAQLAKIVDGRMEGFFKEVSLLDQPFVKDDKRRVKEVVAPGRVVSFVQVVVGE
;
A
#
# COMPACT_ATOMS: atom_id res chain seq x y z
N MET A 1 8.41 -14.13 2.79
CA MET A 1 8.22 -15.48 2.21
C MET A 1 7.32 -15.37 0.99
N LEU A 2 7.75 -15.96 -0.13
CA LEU A 2 6.99 -16.02 -1.38
C LEU A 2 6.72 -17.50 -1.71
N GLU A 3 5.45 -17.86 -1.87
CA GLU A 3 5.00 -19.19 -2.31
C GLU A 3 4.68 -19.18 -3.80
N GLY A 4 5.05 -20.24 -4.53
CA GLY A 4 4.71 -20.37 -5.96
C GLY A 4 5.42 -19.39 -6.91
N GLY A 5 6.52 -18.75 -6.45
CA GLY A 5 7.36 -17.86 -7.27
C GLY A 5 8.80 -18.35 -7.41
N THR A 6 9.64 -17.60 -8.13
CA THR A 6 11.08 -17.90 -8.29
C THR A 6 11.95 -17.14 -7.30
N SER A 7 13.21 -17.56 -7.15
CA SER A 7 14.20 -16.88 -6.29
C SER A 7 14.46 -15.44 -6.75
N GLU A 8 14.49 -15.20 -8.06
CA GLU A 8 14.67 -13.87 -8.65
C GLU A 8 13.48 -12.97 -8.31
N LEU A 9 12.26 -13.47 -8.44
CA LEU A 9 11.05 -12.73 -8.07
C LEU A 9 11.03 -12.44 -6.56
N ALA A 10 11.40 -13.40 -5.72
CA ALA A 10 11.49 -13.19 -4.28
C ALA A 10 12.53 -12.12 -3.91
N HIS A 11 13.68 -12.12 -4.58
CA HIS A 11 14.71 -11.10 -4.43
C HIS A 11 14.19 -9.71 -4.85
N ASP A 12 13.52 -9.63 -5.98
CA ASP A 12 12.98 -8.38 -6.50
C ASP A 12 11.89 -7.79 -5.59
N VAL A 13 11.02 -8.62 -5.03
CA VAL A 13 10.04 -8.21 -4.02
C VAL A 13 10.73 -7.77 -2.73
N ALA A 14 11.83 -8.41 -2.32
CA ALA A 14 12.59 -7.97 -1.15
C ALA A 14 13.24 -6.59 -1.37
N LEU A 15 13.81 -6.34 -2.56
CA LEU A 15 14.33 -5.02 -2.94
C LEU A 15 13.20 -3.97 -2.97
N HIS A 16 12.04 -4.34 -3.49
CA HIS A 16 10.85 -3.49 -3.45
C HIS A 16 10.50 -3.10 -2.02
N VAL A 17 10.39 -4.06 -1.10
CA VAL A 17 10.08 -3.80 0.32
C VAL A 17 11.12 -2.87 0.94
N ALA A 18 12.40 -3.10 0.67
CA ALA A 18 13.48 -2.26 1.18
C ALA A 18 13.36 -0.78 0.73
N PHE A 19 12.91 -0.56 -0.51
CA PHE A 19 12.75 0.77 -1.10
C PHE A 19 11.42 1.44 -0.71
N ALA A 20 10.29 0.74 -0.91
CA ALA A 20 8.94 1.28 -0.79
C ALA A 20 8.41 1.29 0.65
N ARG A 21 9.09 0.60 1.58
CA ARG A 21 8.77 0.58 3.02
C ARG A 21 7.28 0.35 3.35
N PRO A 22 6.60 -0.66 2.75
CA PRO A 22 5.23 -0.99 3.14
C PRO A 22 5.17 -1.35 4.62
N THR A 23 4.08 -0.98 5.28
CA THR A 23 3.83 -1.30 6.69
C THR A 23 3.00 -2.58 6.83
N TYR A 24 2.13 -2.87 5.87
CA TYR A 24 1.20 -4.00 5.89
C TYR A 24 1.35 -4.84 4.62
N LEU A 25 1.02 -6.13 4.69
CA LEU A 25 1.03 -6.97 3.49
C LEU A 25 -0.14 -6.61 2.57
N SER A 26 -1.33 -6.44 3.15
CA SER A 26 -2.58 -6.21 2.42
C SER A 26 -3.47 -5.20 3.13
N ARG A 27 -4.52 -4.70 2.45
CA ARG A 27 -5.50 -3.79 3.05
C ARG A 27 -6.23 -4.39 4.25
N ASP A 28 -6.45 -5.70 4.21
CA ASP A 28 -7.20 -6.43 5.22
C ASP A 28 -6.40 -6.58 6.53
N GLU A 29 -5.09 -6.37 6.49
CA GLU A 29 -4.22 -6.36 7.67
C GLU A 29 -4.11 -4.98 8.33
N ILE A 30 -4.65 -3.93 7.71
CA ILE A 30 -4.62 -2.58 8.26
C ILE A 30 -5.70 -2.49 9.35
N PRO A 31 -5.34 -2.11 10.60
CA PRO A 31 -6.33 -1.94 11.66
C PRO A 31 -7.42 -0.95 11.27
N GLU A 32 -8.69 -1.30 11.53
CA GLU A 32 -9.84 -0.42 11.23
C GLU A 32 -9.71 0.96 11.87
N THR A 33 -9.08 1.04 13.04
CA THR A 33 -8.78 2.30 13.73
C THR A 33 -7.88 3.21 12.89
N VAL A 34 -6.82 2.66 12.28
CA VAL A 34 -5.91 3.41 11.41
C VAL A 34 -6.64 3.89 10.15
N VAL A 35 -7.46 3.02 9.55
CA VAL A 35 -8.25 3.37 8.36
C VAL A 35 -9.25 4.49 8.66
N ALA A 36 -9.93 4.42 9.81
CA ALA A 36 -10.89 5.43 10.24
C ALA A 36 -10.22 6.77 10.58
N GLU A 37 -9.08 6.74 11.27
CA GLU A 37 -8.29 7.94 11.58
C GLU A 37 -7.79 8.63 10.32
N GLU A 38 -7.21 7.89 9.38
CA GLU A 38 -6.70 8.45 8.12
C GLU A 38 -7.83 9.02 7.26
N ARG A 39 -8.97 8.32 7.18
CA ARG A 39 -10.17 8.83 6.49
C ARG A 39 -10.63 10.15 7.08
N ARG A 40 -10.71 10.26 8.41
CA ARG A 40 -11.10 11.49 9.10
C ARG A 40 -10.11 12.63 8.83
N THR A 41 -8.82 12.32 8.77
CA THR A 41 -7.77 13.27 8.38
C THR A 41 -8.02 13.79 6.97
N PHE A 42 -8.23 12.92 5.98
CA PHE A 42 -8.52 13.34 4.61
C PHE A 42 -9.84 14.09 4.46
N GLU A 43 -10.89 13.73 5.19
CA GLU A 43 -12.15 14.49 5.22
C GLU A 43 -11.94 15.90 5.74
N THR A 44 -11.18 16.04 6.83
CA THR A 44 -10.88 17.34 7.44
C THR A 44 -10.05 18.21 6.49
N ILE A 45 -9.00 17.65 5.88
CA ILE A 45 -8.18 18.34 4.88
C ILE A 45 -9.05 18.78 3.69
N THR A 46 -9.84 17.88 3.13
CA THR A 46 -10.68 18.14 1.95
C THR A 46 -11.75 19.21 2.23
N ARG A 47 -12.34 19.21 3.44
CA ARG A 47 -13.29 20.24 3.86
C ARG A 47 -12.62 21.60 4.02
N ASN A 48 -11.42 21.65 4.60
CA ASN A 48 -10.64 22.87 4.77
C ASN A 48 -10.15 23.45 3.43
N GLU A 49 -9.98 22.62 2.40
CA GLU A 49 -9.71 23.07 1.02
C GLU A 49 -10.93 23.73 0.34
N GLY A 50 -12.10 23.78 0.97
CA GLY A 50 -13.29 24.45 0.46
C GLY A 50 -13.96 23.72 -0.72
N LYS A 51 -13.74 22.42 -0.87
CA LYS A 51 -14.29 21.64 -1.98
C LYS A 51 -15.79 21.33 -1.80
N PRO A 52 -16.57 21.16 -2.88
CA PRO A 52 -18.01 20.90 -2.78
C PRO A 52 -18.32 19.61 -2.01
N GLU A 53 -19.25 19.65 -1.06
CA GLU A 53 -19.63 18.49 -0.23
C GLU A 53 -20.07 17.28 -1.07
N ALA A 54 -20.75 17.53 -2.20
CA ALA A 54 -21.20 16.49 -3.13
C ALA A 54 -20.04 15.65 -3.73
N GLN A 55 -18.81 16.17 -3.73
CA GLN A 55 -17.63 15.47 -4.22
C GLN A 55 -16.67 15.05 -3.10
N LEU A 56 -16.94 15.45 -1.85
CA LEU A 56 -16.04 15.23 -0.72
C LEU A 56 -15.76 13.74 -0.52
N ALA A 57 -16.80 12.90 -0.50
CA ALA A 57 -16.67 11.46 -0.33
C ALA A 57 -15.77 10.83 -1.43
N LYS A 58 -16.02 11.19 -2.69
CA LYS A 58 -15.24 10.69 -3.84
C LYS A 58 -13.77 11.11 -3.77
N ILE A 59 -13.49 12.32 -3.30
CA ILE A 59 -12.12 12.82 -3.15
C ILE A 59 -11.40 12.09 -2.01
N VAL A 60 -12.09 11.91 -0.89
CA VAL A 60 -11.56 11.17 0.26
C VAL A 60 -11.27 9.73 -0.12
N ASP A 61 -12.16 9.07 -0.85
CA ASP A 61 -11.93 7.70 -1.33
C ASP A 61 -10.71 7.62 -2.27
N GLY A 62 -10.51 8.63 -3.13
CA GLY A 62 -9.31 8.73 -3.96
C GLY A 62 -8.03 8.89 -3.14
N ARG A 63 -8.07 9.66 -2.05
CA ARG A 63 -6.94 9.81 -1.12
C ARG A 63 -6.68 8.54 -0.32
N MET A 64 -7.74 7.86 0.13
CA MET A 64 -7.64 6.55 0.78
C MET A 64 -7.02 5.50 -0.15
N GLU A 65 -7.36 5.50 -1.43
CA GLU A 65 -6.69 4.63 -2.41
C GLU A 65 -5.20 4.95 -2.54
N GLY A 66 -4.81 6.23 -2.43
CA GLY A 66 -3.42 6.65 -2.34
C GLY A 66 -2.72 6.11 -1.09
N PHE A 67 -3.35 6.26 0.07
CA PHE A 67 -2.86 5.72 1.34
C PHE A 67 -2.65 4.20 1.27
N PHE A 68 -3.60 3.45 0.72
CA PHE A 68 -3.43 2.00 0.56
C PHE A 68 -2.25 1.64 -0.35
N LYS A 69 -2.04 2.38 -1.44
CA LYS A 69 -0.86 2.20 -2.30
C LYS A 69 0.46 2.59 -1.63
N GLU A 70 0.43 3.34 -0.54
CA GLU A 70 1.62 3.69 0.23
C GLU A 70 1.94 2.63 1.27
N VAL A 71 0.94 2.15 2.01
CA VAL A 71 1.18 1.31 3.20
C VAL A 71 1.02 -0.20 2.97
N SER A 72 0.28 -0.63 1.93
CA SER A 72 0.02 -2.05 1.63
C SER A 72 0.93 -2.54 0.50
N LEU A 73 1.81 -3.51 0.80
CA LEU A 73 2.75 -4.10 -0.16
C LEU A 73 2.03 -4.57 -1.43
N LEU A 74 0.91 -5.29 -1.28
CA LEU A 74 0.18 -5.85 -2.41
C LEU A 74 -0.49 -4.79 -3.30
N ASP A 75 -0.70 -3.57 -2.79
CA ASP A 75 -1.29 -2.46 -3.53
C ASP A 75 -0.26 -1.51 -4.16
N GLN A 76 0.99 -1.56 -3.70
CA GLN A 76 2.07 -0.73 -4.20
C GLN A 76 2.34 -0.99 -5.68
N PRO A 77 2.59 0.07 -6.48
CA PRO A 77 3.12 -0.07 -7.84
C PRO A 77 4.53 -0.65 -7.76
N PHE A 78 4.83 -1.67 -8.56
CA PHE A 78 6.10 -2.38 -8.47
C PHE A 78 7.27 -1.50 -8.95
N VAL A 79 8.32 -1.35 -8.14
CA VAL A 79 9.43 -0.40 -8.44
C VAL A 79 10.10 -0.62 -9.80
N LYS A 80 10.10 -1.86 -10.32
CA LYS A 80 10.67 -2.17 -11.64
C LYS A 80 9.67 -2.03 -12.80
N ASP A 81 8.37 -1.97 -12.50
CA ASP A 81 7.28 -1.81 -13.46
C ASP A 81 6.07 -1.16 -12.76
N ASP A 82 6.03 0.17 -12.79
CA ASP A 82 5.02 0.98 -12.09
C ASP A 82 3.60 0.83 -12.67
N LYS A 83 3.45 0.15 -13.81
CA LYS A 83 2.16 -0.16 -14.43
C LYS A 83 1.45 -1.32 -13.73
N ARG A 84 2.18 -2.14 -12.97
CA ARG A 84 1.65 -3.31 -12.28
C ARG A 84 1.83 -3.16 -10.79
N ARG A 85 0.84 -3.60 -10.02
CA ARG A 85 0.93 -3.74 -8.57
C ARG A 85 1.72 -4.98 -8.20
N VAL A 86 2.33 -5.00 -7.02
CA VAL A 86 3.07 -6.18 -6.52
C VAL A 86 2.21 -7.44 -6.58
N LYS A 87 0.92 -7.38 -6.20
CA LYS A 87 0.01 -8.53 -6.28
C LYS A 87 -0.14 -9.13 -7.69
N GLU A 88 -0.04 -8.29 -8.71
CA GLU A 88 -0.12 -8.73 -10.11
C GLU A 88 1.20 -9.32 -10.58
N VAL A 89 2.32 -8.80 -10.07
CA VAL A 89 3.67 -9.27 -10.40
C VAL A 89 3.97 -10.63 -9.78
N VAL A 90 3.48 -10.89 -8.56
CA VAL A 90 3.73 -12.16 -7.86
C VAL A 90 2.83 -13.30 -8.30
N ALA A 91 1.71 -13.02 -8.97
CA ALA A 91 0.79 -14.03 -9.47
C ALA A 91 1.47 -14.97 -10.50
N PRO A 92 1.20 -16.29 -10.49
CA PRO A 92 0.21 -17.00 -9.66
C PRO A 92 0.67 -17.33 -8.22
N GLY A 93 1.89 -16.94 -7.85
CA GLY A 93 2.40 -17.05 -6.50
C GLY A 93 1.77 -16.06 -5.52
N ARG A 94 2.16 -16.17 -4.25
CA ARG A 94 1.61 -15.39 -3.14
C ARG A 94 2.70 -14.99 -2.16
N VAL A 95 2.73 -13.71 -1.79
CA VAL A 95 3.53 -13.24 -0.65
C VAL A 95 2.80 -13.64 0.63
N VAL A 96 3.45 -14.43 1.48
CA VAL A 96 2.89 -14.92 2.75
C VAL A 96 3.16 -13.95 3.89
N SER A 97 4.34 -13.33 3.87
CA SER A 97 4.81 -12.41 4.90
C SER A 97 6.05 -11.67 4.41
N PHE A 98 6.38 -10.53 5.02
CA PHE A 98 7.67 -9.87 4.88
C PHE A 98 8.11 -9.32 6.22
N VAL A 99 9.41 -9.06 6.36
CA VAL A 99 10.00 -8.35 7.50
C VAL A 99 11.03 -7.40 6.93
N GLN A 100 10.99 -6.15 7.38
CA GLN A 100 12.00 -5.15 7.09
C GLN A 100 12.64 -4.70 8.40
N VAL A 101 13.98 -4.70 8.43
CA VAL A 101 14.76 -4.19 9.56
C VAL A 101 15.65 -3.07 9.04
N VAL A 102 15.54 -1.90 9.65
CA VAL A 102 16.36 -0.72 9.33
C VAL A 102 17.28 -0.47 10.53
N VAL A 103 18.58 -0.36 10.29
CA VAL A 103 19.55 -0.09 11.36
C VAL A 103 19.69 1.41 11.54
N GLY A 104 19.43 1.91 12.76
CA GLY A 104 19.64 3.32 13.12
C GLY A 104 18.39 4.21 13.07
N GLU A 105 17.21 3.63 12.85
CA GLU A 105 15.91 4.21 13.26
C GLU A 105 15.49 3.63 14.61
#